data_AF-A0A0D2LGU6-F1
#
_entry.id   AF-A0A0D2LGU6-F1
#
_cell.length_a   1.000
_cell.length_b   1.000
_cell.length_c   1.000
_cell.angle_alpha   90.00
_cell.angle_beta   90.00
_cell.angle_gamma   90.00
#
_symmetry.space_group_name_H-M   'P 1'
#
loop_
_entity.id
_entity.type
_entity.pdbx_description
1 polymer ?
#
loop_
_entity_poly.entity_id
_entity_poly.type
_entity_poly.pdbx_seq_one_letter_code
_entity_poly.pdbx_strand_id
1 'polypeptide(L)' 'MNTFMWESPFTKQHLEVLQKLGAQVIPPVGKRLACGDVGLGAMAAPEDIAVACIEAMGRRYGAGGRRDDEEAVAVVPAG' A
#
# COMPACT_ATOMS: atom_id res chain seq x y z
N MET A 1 -4.58 12.04 0.48
CA MET A 1 -4.26 13.46 0.81
C MET A 1 -4.66 14.38 -0.35
N ASN A 2 -4.80 15.68 -0.14
CA ASN A 2 -5.09 16.62 -1.24
C ASN A 2 -3.90 16.70 -2.24
N THR A 3 -4.15 17.05 -3.51
CA THR A 3 -3.11 17.18 -4.55
C THR A 3 -1.97 18.11 -4.17
N PHE A 4 -2.24 19.27 -3.58
CA PHE A 4 -1.18 20.19 -3.15
C PHE A 4 -0.31 19.61 -2.03
N MET A 5 -0.89 18.74 -1.18
CA MET A 5 -0.11 18.02 -0.19
C MET A 5 0.74 16.94 -0.84
N TRP A 6 0.22 16.25 -1.86
CA TRP A 6 0.94 15.21 -2.59
C TRP A 6 2.15 15.78 -3.36
N GLU A 7 1.95 16.92 -4.01
CA GLU A 7 2.97 17.61 -4.83
C GLU A 7 3.99 18.40 -4.00
N SER A 8 3.78 18.51 -2.68
CA SER A 8 4.69 19.20 -1.78
C SER A 8 6.11 18.59 -1.84
N PRO A 9 7.17 19.42 -1.86
CA PRO A 9 8.55 18.94 -1.83
C PRO A 9 8.84 18.08 -0.59
N PHE A 10 8.15 18.35 0.54
CA PHE A 10 8.29 17.53 1.75
C PHE A 10 7.73 16.12 1.56
N THR A 11 6.57 15.97 0.91
CA THR A 11 6.00 14.66 0.62
C THR A 11 6.94 13.85 -0.27
N LYS A 12 7.53 14.48 -1.29
CA LYS A 12 8.56 13.84 -2.12
C LYS A 12 9.76 13.37 -1.28
N GLN A 13 10.31 14.22 -0.43
CA GLN A 13 11.44 13.87 0.45
C GLN A 13 11.11 12.71 1.41
N HIS A 14 9.92 12.72 2.01
CA HIS A 14 9.48 11.64 2.90
C HIS A 14 9.34 10.30 2.15
N LEU A 15 8.77 10.32 0.94
CA LEU A 15 8.65 9.13 0.11
C LEU A 15 10.03 8.56 -0.27
N GLU A 16 10.98 9.42 -0.61
CA GLU A 16 12.37 9.01 -0.88
C GLU A 16 13.02 8.34 0.33
N VAL A 17 12.81 8.86 1.54
CA VAL A 17 13.32 8.24 2.78
C VAL A 17 12.67 6.88 3.02
N LEU A 18 11.35 6.78 2.89
CA LEU A 18 10.62 5.51 3.07
C LEU A 18 11.09 4.44 2.08
N GLN A 19 11.27 4.81 0.81
CA GLN A 19 11.78 3.88 -0.21
C GLN A 19 13.21 3.43 0.09
N LYS A 20 14.09 4.32 0.56
CA LYS A 20 15.45 3.95 1.01
C LYS A 20 15.45 2.98 2.19
N LEU A 21 14.44 3.05 3.05
CA LEU A 21 14.24 2.12 4.17
C LEU A 21 13.59 0.79 3.74
N GLY A 22 13.29 0.61 2.46
CA GLY A 22 12.69 -0.62 1.92
C GLY A 22 11.17 -0.69 2.00
N ALA A 23 10.49 0.44 2.30
CA ALA A 23 9.04 0.50 2.23
C ALA A 23 8.57 0.44 0.77
N GLN A 24 7.48 -0.29 0.54
CA GLN A 24 6.78 -0.27 -0.74
C GLN A 24 5.70 0.79 -0.71
N VAL A 25 5.70 1.65 -1.72
CA VAL A 25 4.74 2.76 -1.85
C VAL A 25 3.72 2.40 -2.91
N ILE A 26 2.44 2.33 -2.52
CA ILE A 26 1.33 2.26 -3.45
C ILE A 26 1.00 3.70 -3.88
N PRO A 27 1.07 4.05 -5.18
CA PRO A 27 0.83 5.42 -5.62
C PRO A 27 -0.64 5.83 -5.40
N PRO A 28 -0.92 7.11 -5.17
CA PRO A 28 -2.28 7.61 -5.11
C PRO A 28 -2.93 7.58 -6.50
N VAL A 29 -4.25 7.60 -6.51
CA VAL A 29 -5.06 7.67 -7.73
C VAL A 29 -5.65 9.07 -7.92
N GLY A 30 -6.01 9.39 -9.17
CA GLY A 30 -6.72 10.62 -9.51
C GLY A 30 -8.23 10.44 -9.35
N LYS A 31 -8.86 11.18 -8.44
CA LYS A 31 -10.32 11.16 -8.21
C LYS A 31 -10.81 12.53 -7.72
N ARG A 32 -12.13 12.68 -7.56
CA ARG A 32 -12.68 13.81 -6.79
C ARG A 32 -12.25 13.66 -5.33
N LEU A 33 -11.62 14.70 -4.81
CA LEU A 33 -11.07 14.77 -3.47
C LEU A 33 -12.11 15.36 -2.51
N ALA A 34 -11.84 15.26 -1.21
CA ALA A 34 -12.75 15.75 -0.17
C ALA A 34 -13.03 17.26 -0.25
N CYS A 35 -12.13 18.05 -0.86
CA CYS A 35 -12.32 19.48 -1.12
C CYS A 35 -13.22 19.77 -2.33
N GLY A 36 -13.60 18.75 -3.11
CA GLY A 36 -14.37 18.90 -4.33
C GLY A 36 -13.54 18.95 -5.61
N ASP A 37 -12.23 19.19 -5.54
CA ASP A 37 -11.34 19.20 -6.70
C ASP A 37 -11.10 17.80 -7.26
N VAL A 38 -10.75 17.70 -8.55
CA VAL A 38 -10.30 16.46 -9.17
C VAL A 38 -8.78 16.53 -9.34
N GLY A 39 -8.07 15.58 -8.75
CA GLY A 39 -6.62 15.56 -8.80
C GLY A 39 -6.03 14.30 -8.18
N LEU A 40 -4.70 14.18 -8.27
CA LEU A 40 -3.94 13.09 -7.65
C LEU A 40 -3.92 13.26 -6.13
N GLY A 41 -3.92 12.15 -5.40
CA GLY A 41 -3.78 12.15 -3.95
C GLY A 41 -4.83 11.32 -3.22
N ALA A 42 -5.87 10.85 -3.92
CA ALA A 42 -6.79 9.88 -3.36
C ALA A 42 -6.07 8.55 -3.09
N MET A 43 -6.46 7.86 -2.02
CA MET A 43 -5.96 6.54 -1.72
C MET A 43 -6.40 5.55 -2.82
N ALA A 44 -5.54 4.59 -3.15
CA ALA A 44 -5.91 3.47 -4.00
C ALA A 44 -7.12 2.71 -3.43
N ALA A 45 -7.82 1.95 -4.26
CA ALA A 45 -8.98 1.19 -3.77
C ALA A 45 -8.52 0.13 -2.74
N PRO A 46 -9.34 -0.21 -1.75
CA PRO A 46 -9.01 -1.24 -0.77
C PRO A 46 -8.60 -2.57 -1.41
N GLU A 47 -9.22 -2.93 -2.54
CA GLU A 47 -8.93 -4.15 -3.30
C GLU A 47 -7.51 -4.11 -3.89
N ASP A 48 -7.11 -2.97 -4.49
CA ASP A 48 -5.77 -2.78 -5.04
C ASP A 48 -4.70 -2.84 -3.92
N ILE A 49 -5.03 -2.26 -2.75
CA ILE A 49 -4.15 -2.30 -1.58
C ILE A 49 -3.98 -3.73 -1.07
N ALA A 50 -5.08 -4.48 -0.96
CA ALA A 50 -5.05 -5.87 -0.51
C ALA A 50 -4.19 -6.75 -1.43
N VAL A 51 -4.32 -6.60 -2.75
CA VAL A 51 -3.49 -7.30 -3.73
C VAL A 51 -2.00 -6.97 -3.53
N ALA A 52 -1.66 -5.69 -3.42
CA ALA A 52 -0.27 -5.27 -3.20
C ALA A 52 0.31 -5.84 -1.89
N CYS A 53 -0.49 -5.91 -0.83
CA CYS A 53 -0.10 -6.54 0.44
C CYS A 53 0.16 -8.04 0.28
N ILE A 54 -0.74 -8.78 -0.37
CA ILE A 54 -0.59 -10.22 -0.61
C ILE A 54 0.67 -10.50 -1.42
N GLU A 55 0.91 -9.75 -2.49
CA GLU A 55 2.13 -9.90 -3.30
C GLU A 55 3.40 -9.58 -2.50
N ALA A 56 3.38 -8.55 -1.66
CA ALA A 56 4.51 -8.19 -0.81
C ALA A 56 4.84 -9.28 0.22
N MET A 57 3.82 -9.98 0.73
CA MET A 57 3.98 -11.14 1.59
C MET A 57 4.46 -12.37 0.81
N GLY A 58 3.90 -12.64 -0.37
CA GLY A 58 4.31 -13.74 -1.23
C GLY A 58 5.79 -13.68 -1.63
N ARG A 59 6.33 -12.47 -1.85
CA ARG A 59 7.77 -12.25 -2.06
C ARG A 59 8.64 -12.62 -0.87
N ARG A 60 8.11 -12.49 0.35
CA ARG A 60 8.83 -12.81 1.60
C ARG A 60 8.74 -14.29 1.98
N TYR A 61 7.72 -15.00 1.50
CA TYR A 61 7.40 -16.37 1.92
C TYR A 61 7.33 -17.41 0.79
N GLY A 62 7.89 -17.12 -0.39
CA GLY A 62 7.74 -17.94 -1.60
C GLY A 62 7.90 -19.46 -1.42
N ALA A 63 6.86 -20.20 -1.85
CA ALA A 63 6.74 -21.62 -2.25
C ALA A 63 7.41 -22.74 -1.42
N GLY A 64 8.04 -22.47 -0.29
CA GLY A 64 8.73 -23.49 0.49
C GLY A 64 9.18 -23.07 1.89
N GLY A 65 8.62 -21.99 2.45
CA GLY A 65 8.92 -21.55 3.81
C GLY A 65 8.39 -22.54 4.83
N ARG A 66 9.28 -23.33 5.45
CA ARG A 66 8.97 -24.18 6.60
C ARG A 66 8.27 -23.32 7.67
N ARG A 67 7.16 -23.87 8.16
CA ARG A 67 6.44 -23.40 9.34
C ARG A 67 7.21 -23.86 10.58
N ASP A 68 8.13 -23.03 11.03
CA ASP A 68 8.44 -22.93 12.45
C ASP A 68 8.05 -21.47 12.77
N ASP A 69 6.76 -21.16 12.90
CA ASP A 69 6.15 -20.94 14.20
C ASP A 69 4.61 -21.00 14.13
N GLU A 70 4.03 -21.53 15.19
CA GLU A 70 2.64 -21.88 15.40
C GLU A 70 1.74 -20.66 15.64
N GLU A 71 1.38 -19.89 14.59
CA GLU A 71 0.17 -19.03 14.62
C GLU A 71 -0.26 -18.58 13.21
N ALA A 72 -0.50 -19.53 12.30
CA ALA A 72 -1.17 -19.21 11.05
C ALA A 72 -2.68 -19.05 11.32
N VAL A 73 -3.13 -17.82 11.51
CA VAL A 73 -4.57 -17.48 11.50
C VAL A 73 -5.14 -17.88 10.14
N ALA A 74 -5.83 -19.01 10.11
CA ALA A 74 -6.56 -19.48 8.96
C ALA A 74 -7.73 -18.53 8.71
N VAL A 75 -7.69 -17.80 7.59
CA VAL A 75 -8.89 -17.14 7.07
C VAL A 75 -9.80 -18.24 6.55
N VAL A 76 -10.83 -18.56 7.32
CA VAL A 76 -11.91 -19.48 6.94
C VAL A 76 -12.76 -18.78 5.88
N PRO A 77 -12.96 -19.35 4.67
CA PRO A 77 -13.90 -18.80 3.72
C PRO A 77 -15.32 -19.02 4.23
N ALA A 78 -16.10 -17.94 4.28
CA ALA A 78 -17.54 -18.02 4.47
C ALA A 78 -18.16 -18.78 3.29
N GLY A 79 -18.97 -19.80 3.61
CA GLY A 79 -19.80 -20.51 2.64
C GLY A 79 -20.95 -19.67 2.12
#